data_AF-A0A4S8JZ35-F1
#
_entry.id   AF-A0A4S8JZ35-F1
#
_cell.length_a   1.000
_cell.length_b   1.000
_cell.length_c   1.000
_cell.angle_alpha   90.00
_cell.angle_beta   90.00
_cell.angle_gamma   90.00
#
_symmetry.space_group_name_H-M   'P 1'
#
loop_
_entity.id
_entity.type
_entity.pdbx_description
1 polymer ?
#
loop_
_entity_poly.entity_id
_entity_poly.type
_entity_poly.pdbx_seq_one_letter_code
_entity_poly.pdbx_strand_id
1 'polypeptide(L)'
;MGNPLSSFLLLCLILLSSPVFFLTSCESVPVDPRPRAFPSFKIQEIKEEIGWGCSYTVKIKTSCSSRRFTTDRISLAFGDAYHNEVYAPRLDDPSSAAFERCSTDTFKIQGPCGYGICYLYLRRDGWDGWTPEWVQVYEPHVSRAISFYYGTPLPNGIWYGFNHCPRSSSSIGVTEI
;
A
#
# COMPACT_ATOMS: atom_id res chain seq x y z
N MET A 1 -41.87 59.36 -13.42
CA MET A 1 -41.58 59.28 -11.99
C MET A 1 -41.45 57.81 -11.62
N GLY A 2 -40.24 57.26 -11.63
CA GLY A 2 -39.98 55.91 -11.12
C GLY A 2 -39.88 55.97 -9.60
N ASN A 3 -40.62 55.11 -8.90
CA ASN A 3 -40.65 55.09 -7.45
C ASN A 3 -39.30 54.59 -6.90
N PRO A 4 -38.52 55.42 -6.17
CA PRO A 4 -37.19 55.06 -5.70
C PRO A 4 -37.24 53.87 -4.73
N LEU A 5 -38.35 53.71 -4.01
CA LEU A 5 -38.58 52.59 -3.08
C LEU A 5 -38.51 51.21 -3.77
N SER A 6 -38.96 51.12 -5.02
CA SER A 6 -38.97 49.86 -5.77
C SER A 6 -37.56 49.43 -6.18
N SER A 7 -36.70 50.40 -6.52
CA SER A 7 -35.32 50.11 -6.94
C SER A 7 -34.44 49.70 -5.75
N PHE A 8 -34.67 50.29 -4.57
CA PHE A 8 -33.98 49.89 -3.34
C PHE A 8 -34.41 48.49 -2.84
N LEU A 9 -35.69 48.13 -2.94
CA LEU A 9 -36.19 46.80 -2.59
C LEU A 9 -35.63 45.70 -3.50
N LEU A 10 -35.53 45.97 -4.81
CA LEU A 10 -34.91 45.06 -5.77
C LEU A 10 -33.41 44.85 -5.52
N LEU A 11 -32.68 45.91 -5.11
CA LEU A 11 -31.25 45.78 -4.77
C LEU A 11 -31.02 44.93 -3.51
N CYS A 12 -31.87 45.07 -2.50
CA CYS A 12 -31.79 44.26 -1.26
C CYS A 12 -32.10 42.77 -1.50
N LEU A 13 -33.02 42.45 -2.40
CA LEU A 13 -33.38 41.06 -2.72
C LEU A 13 -32.26 40.30 -3.46
N ILE A 14 -31.45 40.99 -4.28
CA ILE A 14 -30.34 40.37 -5.03
C ILE A 14 -29.14 40.06 -4.12
N LEU A 15 -28.96 40.81 -3.03
CA LEU A 15 -27.89 40.57 -2.05
C LEU A 15 -28.18 39.40 -1.10
N LEU A 16 -29.45 38.98 -0.99
CA LEU A 16 -29.88 37.87 -0.14
C LEU A 16 -29.86 36.51 -0.86
N SER A 17 -29.62 36.47 -2.18
CA SER A 17 -29.64 35.24 -2.98
C SER A 17 -28.26 34.70 -3.33
N SER A 18 -27.18 35.22 -2.74
CA SER A 18 -25.84 34.65 -2.96
C SER A 18 -25.79 33.25 -2.36
N PRO A 19 -25.66 32.18 -3.16
CA PRO A 19 -25.45 30.85 -2.61
C PRO A 19 -24.09 30.90 -1.91
N VAL A 20 -24.10 30.77 -0.59
CA VAL A 20 -22.89 30.55 0.18
C VAL A 20 -22.31 29.24 -0.33
N PHE A 21 -21.30 29.33 -1.20
CA PHE A 21 -20.52 28.19 -1.62
C PHE A 21 -19.80 27.67 -0.38
N PHE A 22 -20.45 26.73 0.32
CA PHE A 22 -19.79 25.93 1.35
C PHE A 22 -18.68 25.17 0.64
N LEU A 23 -17.45 25.64 0.81
CA LEU A 23 -16.26 24.88 0.46
C LEU A 23 -16.25 23.66 1.38
N THR A 24 -16.86 22.57 0.92
CA THR A 24 -16.77 21.28 1.59
C THR A 24 -15.30 20.89 1.59
N SER A 25 -14.64 21.03 2.74
CA SER A 25 -13.28 20.55 2.94
C SER A 25 -13.30 19.03 2.72
N CYS A 26 -12.55 18.56 1.73
CA CYS A 26 -12.26 17.13 1.59
C CYS A 26 -11.30 16.75 2.72
N GLU A 27 -11.83 16.21 3.81
CA GLU A 27 -11.00 15.73 4.91
C GLU A 27 -10.26 14.46 4.44
N SER A 28 -8.97 14.58 4.16
CA SER A 28 -8.14 13.42 3.84
C SER A 28 -7.85 12.66 5.12
N VAL A 29 -8.39 11.45 5.26
CA VAL A 29 -8.07 10.54 6.36
C VAL A 29 -6.55 10.32 6.38
N PRO A 30 -5.85 10.60 7.50
CA PRO A 30 -4.41 10.37 7.61
C PRO A 30 -4.09 8.90 7.34
N VAL A 31 -3.17 8.65 6.42
CA VAL A 31 -2.64 7.31 6.17
C VAL A 31 -1.78 6.92 7.38
N ASP A 32 -2.24 5.97 8.17
CA ASP A 32 -1.45 5.41 9.29
C ASP A 32 -0.15 4.83 8.71
N PRO A 33 1.02 5.35 9.13
CA PRO A 33 2.30 4.96 8.57
C PRO A 33 2.80 3.61 9.09
N ARG A 34 2.07 2.94 10.00
CA ARG A 34 2.51 1.69 10.62
C ARG A 34 2.02 0.47 9.86
N PRO A 35 2.82 -0.61 9.83
CA PRO A 35 2.36 -1.88 9.29
C PRO A 35 1.26 -2.47 10.19
N ARG A 36 0.34 -3.23 9.59
CA ARG A 36 -0.78 -3.87 10.26
C ARG A 36 -0.91 -5.31 9.84
N ALA A 37 -1.43 -6.12 10.77
CA ALA A 37 -1.87 -7.47 10.47
C ALA A 37 -3.09 -7.41 9.54
N PHE A 38 -3.10 -8.27 8.52
CA PHE A 38 -4.22 -8.45 7.62
C PHE A 38 -4.57 -9.94 7.47
N PRO A 39 -5.20 -10.56 8.48
CA PRO A 39 -5.48 -12.00 8.49
C PRO A 39 -6.38 -12.48 7.34
N SER A 40 -7.25 -11.59 6.83
CA SER A 40 -8.16 -11.88 5.73
C SER A 40 -7.56 -11.62 4.35
N PHE A 41 -6.27 -11.28 4.26
CA PHE A 41 -5.59 -11.12 2.97
C PHE A 41 -5.63 -12.43 2.19
N LYS A 42 -6.07 -12.35 0.93
CA LYS A 42 -6.08 -13.48 0.00
C LYS A 42 -5.18 -13.12 -1.16
N ILE A 43 -4.24 -14.02 -1.47
CA ILE A 43 -3.47 -13.96 -2.71
C ILE A 43 -4.44 -14.14 -3.85
N GLN A 44 -4.36 -13.25 -4.84
CA GLN A 44 -5.17 -13.37 -6.04
C GLN A 44 -4.63 -14.54 -6.86
N GLU A 45 -5.54 -15.37 -7.39
CA GLU A 45 -5.13 -16.40 -8.35
C GLU A 45 -4.52 -15.71 -9.57
N ILE A 46 -3.22 -15.93 -9.76
CA ILE A 46 -2.49 -15.44 -10.92
C ILE A 46 -3.11 -16.12 -12.14
N LYS A 47 -3.87 -15.37 -12.94
CA LYS A 47 -4.13 -15.79 -14.32
C LYS A 47 -2.77 -15.81 -14.99
N GLU A 48 -2.28 -16.99 -15.37
CA GLU A 48 -1.07 -17.12 -16.18
C GLU A 48 -1.30 -16.39 -17.51
N GLU A 49 -1.04 -15.08 -17.55
CA GLU A 49 -0.95 -14.35 -18.80
C GLU A 49 0.43 -14.65 -19.40
N ILE A 50 0.42 -15.67 -20.25
CA ILE A 50 1.52 -16.03 -21.14
C ILE A 50 1.88 -14.77 -21.96
N GLY A 51 2.97 -14.09 -21.56
CA GLY A 51 3.79 -13.33 -22.50
C GLY A 51 4.41 -12.00 -22.06
N TRP A 52 3.91 -11.31 -21.02
CA TRP A 52 4.39 -9.94 -20.72
C TRP A 52 4.47 -9.64 -19.21
N GLY A 53 5.34 -10.37 -18.51
CA GLY A 53 5.62 -10.13 -17.09
C GLY A 53 6.69 -9.06 -16.85
N CYS A 54 6.54 -8.29 -15.78
CA CYS A 54 7.54 -7.37 -15.28
C CYS A 54 8.50 -8.07 -14.31
N SER A 55 9.78 -7.64 -14.31
CA SER A 55 10.80 -8.17 -13.40
C SER A 55 11.17 -7.12 -12.35
N TYR A 56 10.64 -7.29 -11.16
CA TYR A 56 10.85 -6.38 -10.04
C TYR A 56 12.12 -6.73 -9.29
N THR A 57 12.87 -5.72 -8.84
CA THR A 57 13.96 -5.92 -7.89
C THR A 57 13.47 -5.53 -6.51
N VAL A 58 13.50 -6.46 -5.56
CA VAL A 58 13.12 -6.23 -4.17
C VAL A 58 14.37 -6.30 -3.30
N LYS A 59 14.62 -5.26 -2.52
CA LYS A 59 15.67 -5.26 -1.50
C LYS A 59 15.03 -5.30 -0.12
N ILE A 60 15.52 -6.17 0.75
CA ILE A 60 15.01 -6.30 2.12
C ILE A 60 16.18 -6.14 3.07
N LYS A 61 16.09 -5.19 3.99
CA LYS A 61 17.06 -5.08 5.08
C LYS A 61 16.51 -5.76 6.31
N THR A 62 17.26 -6.71 6.85
CA THR A 62 16.97 -7.32 8.15
C THR A 62 17.47 -6.40 9.25
N SER A 63 16.63 -6.14 10.25
CA SER A 63 17.00 -5.29 11.38
C SER A 63 18.16 -5.89 12.18
N CYS A 64 19.01 -5.02 12.72
CA CYS A 64 20.03 -5.41 13.68
C CYS A 64 19.47 -5.95 15.00
N SER A 65 18.20 -5.66 15.31
CA SER A 65 17.48 -6.25 16.44
C SER A 65 16.92 -7.65 16.15
N SER A 66 16.98 -8.13 14.91
CA SER A 66 16.49 -9.46 14.52
C SER A 66 17.32 -10.58 15.15
N ARG A 67 16.86 -11.83 15.04
CA ARG A 67 17.70 -13.02 15.31
C ARG A 67 18.88 -13.07 14.33
N ARG A 68 19.93 -13.84 14.67
CA ARG A 68 21.15 -13.95 13.84
C ARG A 68 20.82 -14.43 12.42
N PHE A 69 19.98 -15.45 12.33
CA PHE A 69 19.45 -16.03 11.10
C PHE A 69 18.00 -16.44 11.37
N THR A 70 17.22 -16.66 10.30
CA THR A 70 15.90 -17.26 10.37
C THR A 70 15.82 -18.36 9.32
N THR A 71 15.22 -19.49 9.67
CA THR A 71 14.86 -20.57 8.76
C THR A 71 13.37 -20.56 8.42
N ASP A 72 12.64 -19.58 8.97
CA ASP A 72 11.22 -19.40 8.72
C ASP A 72 10.98 -19.11 7.25
N ARG A 73 9.89 -19.65 6.71
CA ARG A 73 9.48 -19.35 5.35
C ARG A 73 8.99 -17.91 5.29
N ILE A 74 9.64 -17.10 4.46
CA ILE A 74 9.23 -15.71 4.22
C ILE A 74 8.56 -15.60 2.86
N SER A 75 7.28 -15.21 2.87
CA SER A 75 6.49 -14.90 1.68
C SER A 75 6.29 -13.40 1.55
N LEU A 76 6.14 -12.93 0.31
CA LEU A 76 5.96 -11.53 -0.03
C LEU A 76 4.82 -11.37 -1.03
N ALA A 77 3.96 -10.38 -0.81
CA ALA A 77 2.96 -9.93 -1.76
C ALA A 77 2.98 -8.41 -1.85
N PHE A 78 2.94 -7.85 -3.05
CA PHE A 78 2.83 -6.40 -3.26
C PHE A 78 2.08 -6.11 -4.55
N GLY A 79 1.58 -4.89 -4.69
CA GLY A 79 0.89 -4.50 -5.91
C GLY A 79 0.34 -3.08 -5.85
N ASP A 80 -0.52 -2.78 -6.80
CA ASP A 80 -1.10 -1.46 -7.01
C ASP A 80 -2.63 -1.42 -6.79
N ALA A 81 -3.21 -0.25 -7.03
CA ALA A 81 -4.65 -0.01 -6.88
C ALA A 81 -5.51 -0.70 -7.96
N TYR A 82 -4.87 -1.28 -8.99
CA TYR A 82 -5.52 -1.94 -10.12
C TYR A 82 -5.47 -3.47 -10.03
N HIS A 83 -5.08 -4.00 -8.86
CA HIS A 83 -4.97 -5.44 -8.61
C HIS A 83 -3.88 -6.13 -9.43
N ASN A 84 -2.83 -5.40 -9.86
CA ASN A 84 -1.61 -6.02 -10.37
C ASN A 84 -0.78 -6.54 -9.18
N GLU A 85 -1.17 -7.71 -8.66
CA GLU A 85 -0.52 -8.36 -7.53
C GLU A 85 0.67 -9.21 -7.99
N VAL A 86 1.82 -8.98 -7.34
CA VAL A 86 3.01 -9.81 -7.46
C VAL A 86 3.16 -10.60 -6.16
N TYR A 87 3.29 -11.92 -6.28
CA TYR A 87 3.41 -12.82 -5.14
C TYR A 87 4.64 -13.72 -5.26
N ALA A 88 5.47 -13.72 -4.22
CA ALA A 88 6.56 -14.66 -4.03
C ALA A 88 6.24 -15.59 -2.86
N PRO A 89 5.96 -16.89 -3.11
CA PRO A 89 5.60 -17.84 -2.05
C PRO A 89 6.76 -18.14 -1.10
N ARG A 90 8.01 -18.00 -1.56
CA ARG A 90 9.20 -18.15 -0.74
C ARG A 90 10.31 -17.29 -1.35
N LEU A 91 10.93 -16.43 -0.54
CA LEU A 91 11.99 -15.54 -0.98
C LEU A 91 13.39 -16.15 -0.82
N ASP A 92 13.61 -16.96 0.21
CA ASP A 92 14.87 -17.63 0.45
C ASP A 92 15.04 -18.84 -0.50
N ASP A 93 16.17 -18.87 -1.21
CA ASP A 93 16.69 -20.08 -1.84
C ASP A 93 17.39 -20.89 -0.73
N PRO A 94 17.26 -22.23 -0.70
CA PRO A 94 17.97 -23.09 0.25
C PRO A 94 19.49 -22.81 0.38
N SER A 95 20.11 -22.19 -0.62
CA SER A 95 21.53 -21.85 -0.68
C SER A 95 21.89 -20.40 -0.32
N SER A 96 20.93 -19.48 -0.15
CA SER A 96 21.22 -18.04 -0.21
C SER A 96 21.65 -17.37 1.11
N ALA A 97 21.66 -18.08 2.24
CA ALA A 97 21.93 -17.51 3.58
C ALA A 97 21.18 -16.18 3.82
N ALA A 98 19.99 -16.03 3.22
CA ALA A 98 19.21 -14.80 3.28
C ALA A 98 18.74 -14.50 4.71
N PHE A 99 18.43 -13.24 4.95
CA PHE A 99 17.83 -12.73 6.18
C PHE A 99 18.75 -12.80 7.41
N GLU A 100 20.06 -12.78 7.20
CA GLU A 100 21.03 -12.58 8.28
C GLU A 100 20.80 -11.22 8.97
N ARG A 101 21.04 -11.16 10.28
CA ARG A 101 20.94 -9.91 11.05
C ARG A 101 21.77 -8.79 10.41
N CYS A 102 21.18 -7.59 10.31
CA CYS A 102 21.80 -6.40 9.70
C CYS A 102 22.13 -6.53 8.20
N SER A 103 21.80 -7.64 7.53
CA SER A 103 22.08 -7.80 6.11
C SER A 103 21.05 -7.08 5.24
N THR A 104 21.39 -6.91 3.97
CA THR A 104 20.44 -6.53 2.93
C THR A 104 20.46 -7.56 1.81
N ASP A 105 19.34 -8.24 1.62
CA ASP A 105 19.17 -9.24 0.57
C ASP A 105 18.46 -8.64 -0.63
N THR A 106 18.76 -9.14 -1.83
CA THR A 106 18.17 -8.66 -3.08
C THR A 106 17.55 -9.81 -3.86
N PHE A 107 16.28 -9.66 -4.24
CA PHE A 107 15.48 -10.65 -4.93
C PHE A 107 14.99 -10.10 -6.26
N LYS A 108 14.95 -10.95 -7.30
CA LYS A 108 14.26 -10.65 -8.55
C LYS A 108 12.97 -11.45 -8.59
N ILE A 109 11.84 -10.77 -8.76
CA ILE A 109 10.51 -11.36 -8.67
C ILE A 109 9.74 -11.02 -9.94
N GLN A 110 9.18 -12.03 -10.58
CA GLN A 110 8.35 -11.86 -11.76
C GLN A 110 6.87 -11.74 -11.36
N GLY A 111 6.13 -10.93 -12.10
CA GLY A 111 4.69 -10.78 -11.93
C GLY A 111 4.09 -9.82 -12.97
N PRO A 112 2.80 -9.50 -12.87
CA PRO A 112 2.17 -8.51 -13.76
C PRO A 112 2.86 -7.15 -13.63
N CYS A 113 2.89 -6.38 -14.72
CA CYS A 113 3.34 -5.00 -14.69
C CYS A 113 2.32 -4.13 -13.97
N GLY A 114 2.76 -3.41 -12.94
CA GLY A 114 1.94 -2.48 -12.17
C GLY A 114 2.12 -1.04 -12.63
N TYR A 115 1.30 -0.16 -12.07
CA TYR A 115 1.26 1.28 -12.36
C TYR A 115 1.56 2.14 -11.12
N GLY A 116 2.46 1.67 -10.26
CA GLY A 116 2.78 2.32 -8.99
C GLY A 116 2.34 1.49 -7.79
N ILE A 117 3.31 0.81 -7.18
CA ILE A 117 3.07 -0.02 -5.99
C ILE A 117 2.57 0.83 -4.83
N CYS A 118 1.48 0.40 -4.20
CA CYS A 118 0.85 1.11 -3.07
C CYS A 118 0.54 0.22 -1.87
N TYR A 119 0.72 -1.10 -1.96
CA TYR A 119 0.64 -2.00 -0.82
C TYR A 119 1.77 -3.03 -0.86
N LEU A 120 2.15 -3.51 0.33
CA LEU A 120 3.13 -4.58 0.49
C LEU A 120 2.89 -5.30 1.80
N TYR A 121 2.81 -6.62 1.75
CA TYR A 121 2.68 -7.51 2.90
C TYR A 121 3.77 -8.56 2.90
N LEU A 122 4.34 -8.80 4.08
CA LEU A 122 5.19 -9.94 4.37
C LEU A 122 4.41 -10.95 5.21
N ARG A 123 4.72 -12.23 5.02
CA ARG A 123 4.25 -13.29 5.90
C ARG A 123 5.42 -14.18 6.28
N ARG A 124 5.54 -14.45 7.57
CA ARG A 124 6.53 -15.37 8.14
C ARG A 124 5.79 -16.61 8.64
N ASP A 125 6.25 -17.78 8.24
CA ASP A 125 5.76 -19.06 8.76
C ASP A 125 6.94 -19.86 9.35
N GLY A 126 6.96 -20.00 10.67
CA GLY A 126 7.98 -20.74 11.40
C GLY A 126 8.15 -20.28 12.86
N TRP A 127 9.23 -20.74 13.49
CA TRP A 127 9.44 -20.62 14.93
C TRP A 127 10.57 -19.65 15.31
N ASP A 128 11.51 -19.36 14.40
CA ASP A 128 12.71 -18.59 14.72
C ASP A 128 12.40 -17.12 14.98
N GLY A 129 11.43 -16.58 14.24
CA GLY A 129 11.14 -15.16 14.21
C GLY A 129 12.07 -14.40 13.28
N TRP A 130 11.60 -13.24 12.82
CA TRP A 130 12.37 -12.37 11.95
C TRP A 130 11.84 -10.93 12.03
N THR A 131 12.74 -9.96 11.96
CA THR A 131 12.42 -8.52 12.03
C THR A 131 12.99 -7.81 10.80
N PRO A 132 12.16 -7.49 9.80
CA PRO A 132 12.56 -6.60 8.73
C PRO A 132 12.69 -5.16 9.24
N GLU A 133 13.71 -4.45 8.80
CA GLU A 133 13.84 -3.00 8.98
C GLU A 133 13.03 -2.28 7.91
N TRP A 134 13.30 -2.60 6.65
CA TRP A 134 12.58 -2.05 5.50
C TRP A 134 12.56 -3.00 4.30
N VAL A 135 11.61 -2.76 3.41
CA VAL A 135 11.51 -3.36 2.08
C VAL A 135 11.49 -2.25 1.04
N GLN A 136 12.32 -2.37 0.01
CA GLN A 136 12.36 -1.49 -1.15
C GLN A 136 12.00 -2.26 -2.40
N VAL A 137 11.04 -1.75 -3.18
CA VAL A 137 10.67 -2.34 -4.47
C VAL A 137 11.01 -1.38 -5.59
N TYR A 138 11.76 -1.89 -6.56
CA TYR A 138 12.12 -1.23 -7.80
C TYR A 138 11.28 -1.81 -8.94
N GLU A 139 10.41 -0.98 -9.50
CA GLU A 139 9.61 -1.32 -10.68
C GLU A 139 10.47 -1.22 -11.95
N PRO A 140 10.23 -2.06 -12.97
CA PRO A 140 10.86 -1.90 -14.27
C PRO A 140 10.68 -0.49 -14.82
N HIS A 141 11.73 0.08 -15.39
CA HIS A 141 11.71 1.40 -16.03
C HIS A 141 11.44 2.59 -15.08
N VAL A 142 11.40 2.36 -13.76
CA VAL A 142 11.31 3.42 -12.74
C VAL A 142 12.63 3.49 -11.97
N SER A 143 13.23 4.68 -11.88
CA SER A 143 14.52 4.87 -11.21
C SER A 143 14.43 4.92 -9.68
N ARG A 144 13.27 5.30 -9.13
CA ARG A 144 13.02 5.41 -7.69
C ARG A 144 12.40 4.13 -7.15
N ALA A 145 12.86 3.69 -5.97
CA ALA A 145 12.20 2.63 -5.23
C ALA A 145 11.03 3.17 -4.39
N ILE A 146 10.04 2.31 -4.18
CA ILE A 146 9.03 2.50 -3.13
C ILE A 146 9.54 1.80 -1.87
N SER A 147 9.50 2.49 -0.72
CA SER A 147 10.04 1.99 0.56
C SER A 147 8.93 1.76 1.57
N PHE A 148 9.00 0.63 2.28
CA PHE A 148 8.08 0.22 3.35
C PHE A 148 8.89 -0.10 4.62
N TYR A 149 8.60 0.57 5.74
CA TYR A 149 9.41 0.53 6.96
C TYR A 149 8.73 -0.23 8.09
N TYR A 150 9.22 -1.41 8.44
CA TYR A 150 8.60 -2.30 9.42
C TYR A 150 9.10 -2.04 10.85
N GLY A 151 10.40 -2.24 11.10
CA GLY A 151 11.04 -2.00 12.40
C GLY A 151 10.55 -2.88 13.56
N THR A 152 9.62 -3.80 13.33
CA THR A 152 9.01 -4.67 14.35
C THR A 152 9.03 -6.14 13.93
N PRO A 153 9.17 -7.09 14.88
CA PRO A 153 9.11 -8.52 14.57
C PRO A 153 7.81 -8.91 13.86
N LEU A 154 7.88 -9.78 12.85
CA LEU A 154 6.69 -10.26 12.16
C LEU A 154 5.92 -11.30 12.99
N PRO A 155 4.57 -11.20 13.06
CA PRO A 155 3.74 -12.26 13.62
C PRO A 155 3.87 -13.55 12.79
N ASN A 156 3.65 -14.70 13.43
CA ASN A 156 3.70 -15.99 12.74
C ASN A 156 2.37 -16.25 12.00
N GLY A 157 2.44 -16.71 10.76
CA GLY A 157 1.29 -17.19 9.97
C GLY A 157 0.29 -16.13 9.54
N ILE A 158 0.61 -14.84 9.69
CA ILE A 158 -0.28 -13.73 9.37
C ILE A 158 0.42 -12.78 8.40
N TRP A 159 -0.31 -12.34 7.36
CA TRP A 159 0.13 -11.28 6.48
C TRP A 159 0.22 -9.95 7.25
N TYR A 160 1.36 -9.29 7.19
CA TYR A 160 1.66 -8.08 7.96
C TYR A 160 2.33 -7.05 7.06
N GLY A 161 1.84 -5.81 7.06
CA GLY A 161 2.38 -4.78 6.17
C GLY A 161 1.46 -3.60 5.94
N PHE A 162 1.52 -3.04 4.74
CA PHE A 162 0.99 -1.73 4.41
C PHE A 162 -0.03 -1.81 3.28
N ASN A 163 -1.06 -0.98 3.38
CA ASN A 163 -1.93 -0.66 2.25
C ASN A 163 -2.16 0.86 2.25
N HIS A 164 -1.52 1.50 1.29
CA HIS A 164 -1.58 2.94 1.04
C HIS A 164 -2.24 3.24 -0.31
N CYS A 165 -2.91 2.25 -0.90
CA CYS A 165 -3.62 2.44 -2.14
C CYS A 165 -4.72 3.49 -1.95
N PRO A 166 -4.91 4.39 -2.94
CA PRO A 166 -6.04 5.29 -2.92
C PRO A 166 -7.32 4.48 -2.72
N ARG A 167 -8.11 4.85 -1.72
CA ARG A 167 -9.46 4.30 -1.60
C ARG A 167 -10.22 4.73 -2.85
N SER A 168 -10.84 3.79 -3.57
CA SER A 168 -11.77 4.18 -4.62
C SER A 168 -12.88 5.02 -3.98
N SER A 169 -13.29 6.10 -4.65
CA SER A 169 -14.44 6.92 -4.25
C SER A 169 -15.77 6.16 -4.27
N SER A 170 -15.77 4.85 -4.55
CA SER A 170 -16.95 3.98 -4.65
C SER A 170 -17.31 3.26 -3.34
N SER A 171 -17.27 3.97 -2.21
CA SER A 171 -17.92 3.53 -0.96
C SER A 171 -18.53 4.67 -0.15
N ILE A 172 -18.94 5.76 -0.82
CA ILE A 172 -19.93 6.68 -0.25
C ILE A 172 -21.30 6.17 -0.67
N GLY A 173 -22.01 5.53 0.26
CA GLY A 173 -23.46 5.36 0.22
C GLY A 173 -23.98 3.98 -0.18
N VAL A 174 -23.96 3.03 0.76
CA VAL A 174 -25.16 2.20 1.03
C VAL A 174 -25.25 2.05 2.55
N THR A 175 -25.86 3.05 3.18
CA THR A 175 -26.49 2.84 4.49
C THR A 175 -27.71 1.98 4.22
N GLU A 176 -27.80 0.82 4.87
CA GLU A 176 -29.01 0.01 4.89
C GLU A 176 -30.19 0.86 5.40
N ILE A 177 -31.33 0.74 4.71
CA ILE A 177 -32.66 1.10 5.21
C ILE A 177 -33.32 -0.22 5.62
#